data_AF-A0A954B139-F1
#
_entry.id   AF-A0A954B139-F1
#
_cell.length_a   1.000
_cell.length_b   1.000
_cell.length_c   1.000
_cell.angle_alpha   90.00
_cell.angle_beta   90.00
_cell.angle_gamma   90.00
#
_symmetry.space_group_name_H-M   'P 1'
#
loop_
_entity.id
_entity.type
_entity.pdbx_description
1 polymer ?
#
loop_
_entity_poly.entity_id
_entity_poly.type
_entity_poly.pdbx_seq_one_letter_code
_entity_poly.pdbx_strand_id
1 'polypeptide(L)'
;MIRRNRLTPVAGLALAGLLAFGTAEAGTLTVISDTSAGASANWPVFDNILGGGTSVLFGRGTASLGSLDFHLENLPGVTTTSTTTPLTTAALAGVDLLIVTTFYNSSLTFTNSELAAMHDFLHGDGDLLLVAEATNSWLLSGYNELLADMGSTIRYSAQRNFSNVVVTNLPDTGITAGVASFTVNTFNPLFGGTPAVVTNNLVAVTVQDMTPPVVTPAPIPVPAAHWALGGGLLCLGALRRLVGRKPKLGAPTRRS
;
A
#
# COMPACT_ATOMS: atom_id res chain seq x y z
N MET A 1 -40.73 48.56 38.13
CA MET A 1 -39.28 48.59 38.40
C MET A 1 -38.64 47.51 37.53
N ILE A 2 -37.83 47.93 36.55
CA ILE A 2 -37.27 47.13 35.45
C ILE A 2 -35.88 46.63 35.85
N ARG A 3 -35.61 45.32 35.73
CA ARG A 3 -34.24 44.75 35.60
C ARG A 3 -34.34 43.48 34.72
N ARG A 4 -34.18 43.61 33.40
CA ARG A 4 -32.95 43.46 32.59
C ARG A 4 -32.40 42.02 32.54
N ASN A 5 -32.69 41.41 31.39
CA ASN A 5 -32.10 40.22 30.78
C ASN A 5 -30.57 40.12 30.97
N ARG A 6 -30.09 38.90 31.18
CA ARG A 6 -28.78 38.46 30.68
C ARG A 6 -28.93 37.11 29.99
N LEU A 7 -28.97 37.17 28.66
CA LEU A 7 -28.74 36.03 27.78
C LEU A 7 -27.26 35.68 27.88
N THR A 8 -26.95 34.50 28.40
CA THR A 8 -25.61 33.90 28.35
C THR A 8 -25.35 33.45 26.91
N PRO A 9 -24.24 33.87 26.27
CA PRO A 9 -23.89 33.38 24.95
C PRO A 9 -23.48 31.91 25.03
N VAL A 10 -24.07 31.10 24.15
CA VAL A 10 -23.69 29.72 23.85
C VAL A 10 -22.28 29.75 23.28
N ALA A 11 -21.28 29.31 24.06
CA ALA A 11 -19.95 29.04 23.54
C ALA A 11 -20.04 27.81 22.64
N GLY A 12 -19.97 28.03 21.33
CA GLY A 12 -19.95 26.98 20.32
C GLY A 12 -18.74 26.07 20.56
N LEU A 13 -19.01 24.80 20.86
CA LEU A 13 -18.03 23.73 20.77
C LEU A 13 -17.67 23.60 19.29
N ALA A 14 -16.54 24.18 18.87
CA ALA A 14 -15.97 23.90 17.57
C ALA A 14 -15.47 22.45 17.60
N LEU A 15 -16.24 21.56 16.98
CA LEU A 15 -15.88 20.18 16.72
C LEU A 15 -14.71 20.20 15.73
N ALA A 16 -13.49 20.31 16.25
CA ALA A 16 -12.29 20.02 15.48
C ALA A 16 -12.25 18.51 15.25
N GLY A 17 -12.99 18.06 14.24
CA GLY A 17 -12.79 16.76 13.62
C GLY A 17 -11.44 16.77 12.94
N LEU A 18 -10.38 16.62 13.73
CA LEU A 18 -9.09 16.20 13.23
C LEU A 18 -9.34 14.79 12.70
N LEU A 19 -9.66 14.68 11.41
CA LEU A 19 -9.56 13.42 10.70
C LEU A 19 -8.09 13.02 10.87
N ALA A 20 -7.82 12.12 11.81
CA ALA A 20 -6.58 11.40 11.85
C ALA A 20 -6.56 10.61 10.55
N PHE A 21 -5.98 11.22 9.52
CA PHE A 21 -5.54 10.47 8.36
C PHE A 21 -4.49 9.53 8.92
N GLY A 22 -4.90 8.29 9.19
CA GLY A 22 -3.95 7.22 9.42
C GLY A 22 -2.96 7.27 8.27
N THR A 23 -1.67 7.36 8.58
CA THR A 23 -0.66 7.12 7.57
C THR A 23 -0.88 5.69 7.12
N ALA A 24 -1.39 5.50 5.90
CA ALA A 24 -1.44 4.17 5.30
C ALA A 24 -0.01 3.62 5.34
N GLU A 25 0.21 2.61 6.15
CA GLU A 25 1.42 1.80 6.07
C GLU A 25 1.22 0.94 4.83
N ALA A 26 2.19 0.93 3.93
CA ALA A 26 2.09 0.05 2.78
C ALA A 26 2.17 -1.40 3.27
N GLY A 27 1.39 -2.26 2.61
CA GLY A 27 1.35 -3.67 2.92
C GLY A 27 2.64 -4.39 2.54
N THR A 28 2.65 -5.67 2.87
CA THR A 28 3.80 -6.55 2.75
C THR A 28 3.54 -7.56 1.62
N LEU A 29 4.51 -7.70 0.72
CA LEU A 29 4.52 -8.79 -0.25
C LEU A 29 5.43 -9.91 0.25
N THR A 30 4.84 -11.07 0.56
CA THR A 30 5.58 -12.30 0.89
C THR A 30 5.54 -13.27 -0.29
N VAL A 31 6.69 -13.81 -0.67
CA VAL A 31 6.80 -14.81 -1.75
C VAL A 31 7.43 -16.08 -1.19
N ILE A 32 6.73 -17.20 -1.36
CA ILE A 32 7.19 -18.55 -1.01
C ILE A 32 7.29 -19.38 -2.28
N SER A 33 8.48 -19.87 -2.60
CA SER A 33 8.73 -20.59 -3.85
C SER A 33 8.54 -22.11 -3.78
N ASP A 34 7.76 -22.57 -2.80
CA ASP A 34 7.45 -23.98 -2.51
C ASP A 34 5.93 -24.16 -2.44
N THR A 35 5.34 -24.86 -3.42
CA THR A 35 3.89 -25.09 -3.46
C THR A 35 3.39 -26.04 -2.37
N SER A 36 4.27 -26.73 -1.66
CA SER A 36 3.94 -27.57 -0.51
C SER A 36 4.07 -26.86 0.84
N ALA A 37 4.36 -25.55 0.84
CA ALA A 37 4.58 -24.78 2.05
C ALA A 37 3.37 -24.71 2.98
N GLY A 38 2.14 -25.01 2.52
CA GLY A 38 0.91 -25.03 3.33
C GLY A 38 0.81 -26.18 4.35
N ALA A 39 1.88 -26.94 4.56
CA ALA A 39 1.94 -27.99 5.58
C ALA A 39 1.90 -27.41 7.01
N SER A 40 1.38 -28.20 7.96
CA SER A 40 1.15 -27.74 9.34
C SER A 40 2.41 -27.32 10.10
N ALA A 41 3.57 -27.87 9.73
CA ALA A 41 4.85 -27.46 10.29
C ALA A 41 5.18 -25.97 10.04
N ASN A 42 4.54 -25.34 9.06
CA ASN A 42 4.78 -23.97 8.65
C ASN A 42 3.70 -22.99 9.11
N TRP A 43 2.62 -23.45 9.76
CA TRP A 43 1.52 -22.60 10.23
C TRP A 43 1.96 -21.36 11.03
N PRO A 44 2.95 -21.43 11.94
CA PRO A 44 3.40 -20.23 12.66
C PRO A 44 3.91 -19.09 11.75
N VAL A 45 4.49 -19.40 10.59
CA VAL A 45 4.88 -18.36 9.62
C VAL A 45 3.67 -17.72 8.98
N PHE A 46 2.63 -18.50 8.64
CA PHE A 46 1.39 -17.95 8.08
C PHE A 46 0.58 -17.15 9.10
N ASP A 47 0.61 -17.54 10.37
CA ASP A 47 0.01 -16.77 11.46
C ASP A 47 0.68 -15.39 11.59
N ASN A 48 2.02 -15.36 11.48
CA ASN A 48 2.77 -14.10 11.47
C ASN A 48 2.52 -13.28 10.20
N ILE A 49 2.38 -13.91 9.02
CA ILE A 49 2.00 -13.20 7.77
C ILE A 49 0.62 -12.55 7.90
N LEU A 50 -0.33 -13.20 8.57
CA LEU A 50 -1.65 -12.61 8.81
C LEU A 50 -1.58 -11.42 9.77
N GLY A 51 -0.59 -11.38 10.68
CA GLY A 51 -0.31 -10.19 11.50
C GLY A 51 -1.43 -9.75 12.47
N GLY A 52 -2.44 -10.60 12.68
CA GLY A 52 -3.66 -10.26 13.43
C GLY A 52 -4.84 -9.83 12.56
N GLY A 53 -4.69 -9.83 11.24
CA GLY A 53 -5.79 -9.70 10.28
C GLY A 53 -6.88 -10.76 10.49
N THR A 54 -8.07 -10.44 10.03
CA THR A 54 -9.29 -11.23 10.23
C THR A 54 -10.00 -11.59 8.92
N SER A 55 -9.57 -11.02 7.79
CA SER A 55 -10.20 -11.19 6.50
C SER A 55 -9.19 -11.67 5.46
N VAL A 56 -9.35 -12.92 5.00
CA VAL A 56 -8.43 -13.56 4.05
C VAL A 56 -9.17 -13.89 2.75
N LEU A 57 -8.57 -13.53 1.62
CA LEU A 57 -9.07 -13.89 0.29
C LEU A 57 -8.06 -14.77 -0.45
N PHE A 58 -8.50 -15.95 -0.89
CA PHE A 58 -7.76 -16.77 -1.84
C PHE A 58 -8.11 -16.38 -3.28
N GLY A 59 -7.19 -15.68 -3.92
CA GLY A 59 -7.28 -15.32 -5.34
C GLY A 59 -6.91 -16.51 -6.21
N ARG A 60 -7.91 -17.05 -6.95
CA ARG A 60 -7.84 -18.26 -7.79
C ARG A 60 -8.01 -19.60 -7.04
N GLY A 61 -8.65 -19.57 -5.88
CA GLY A 61 -8.99 -20.78 -5.13
C GLY A 61 -7.85 -21.29 -4.25
N THR A 62 -8.06 -22.43 -3.60
CA THR A 62 -7.24 -22.93 -2.48
C THR A 62 -6.43 -24.18 -2.86
N ALA A 63 -6.34 -24.49 -4.15
CA ALA A 63 -6.11 -25.86 -4.62
C ALA A 63 -4.75 -26.46 -4.22
N SER A 64 -3.69 -25.66 -4.09
CA SER A 64 -2.37 -26.05 -3.58
C SER A 64 -2.20 -25.84 -2.06
N LEU A 65 -3.09 -25.07 -1.43
CA LEU A 65 -2.97 -24.61 -0.05
C LEU A 65 -4.19 -24.95 0.82
N GLY A 66 -4.94 -26.02 0.50
CA GLY A 66 -6.16 -26.36 1.23
C GLY A 66 -5.95 -26.63 2.73
N SER A 67 -4.77 -27.13 3.13
CA SER A 67 -4.42 -27.29 4.56
C SER A 67 -4.19 -25.95 5.26
N LEU A 68 -3.70 -24.94 4.54
CA LEU A 68 -3.55 -23.58 5.06
C LEU A 68 -4.90 -22.87 5.17
N ASP A 69 -5.76 -22.99 4.15
CA ASP A 69 -7.13 -22.46 4.20
C ASP A 69 -7.89 -23.02 5.42
N PHE A 70 -7.87 -24.34 5.61
CA PHE A 70 -8.45 -24.99 6.78
C PHE A 70 -7.87 -24.46 8.10
N HIS A 71 -6.56 -24.23 8.19
CA HIS A 71 -5.94 -23.66 9.39
C HIS A 71 -6.42 -22.24 9.68
N LEU A 72 -6.37 -21.35 8.68
CA LEU A 72 -6.75 -19.95 8.82
C LEU A 72 -8.25 -19.80 9.18
N GLU A 73 -9.13 -20.62 8.58
CA GLU A 73 -10.57 -20.63 8.92
C GLU A 73 -10.84 -21.02 10.38
N ASN A 74 -9.94 -21.79 11.01
CA ASN A 74 -10.07 -22.21 12.41
C ASN A 74 -9.43 -21.23 13.42
N LEU A 75 -8.77 -20.15 12.94
CA LEU A 75 -8.27 -19.11 13.83
C LEU A 75 -9.43 -18.25 14.36
N PRO A 76 -9.45 -17.90 15.67
CA PRO A 76 -10.54 -17.12 16.24
C PRO A 76 -10.74 -15.77 15.55
N GLY A 77 -11.93 -15.55 14.99
CA GLY A 77 -12.30 -14.28 14.35
C GLY A 77 -11.82 -14.10 12.92
N VAL A 78 -11.12 -15.08 12.34
CA VAL A 78 -10.67 -15.04 10.95
C VAL A 78 -11.77 -15.60 10.04
N THR A 79 -12.00 -14.94 8.91
CA THR A 79 -12.88 -15.37 7.83
C THR A 79 -12.04 -15.59 6.58
N THR A 80 -12.06 -16.80 6.03
CA THR A 80 -11.46 -17.08 4.72
C THR A 80 -12.53 -17.12 3.64
N THR A 81 -12.21 -16.56 2.48
CA THR A 81 -13.04 -16.66 1.28
C THR A 81 -12.17 -17.05 0.11
N SER A 82 -12.76 -17.69 -0.91
CA SER A 82 -12.05 -17.99 -2.15
C SER A 82 -12.85 -17.50 -3.34
N THR A 83 -12.15 -17.01 -4.36
CA THR A 83 -12.79 -16.57 -5.59
C THR A 83 -12.04 -17.02 -6.84
N THR A 84 -12.81 -17.36 -7.86
CA THR A 84 -12.33 -17.57 -9.23
C THR A 84 -12.71 -16.41 -10.15
N THR A 85 -13.48 -15.44 -9.66
CA THR A 85 -13.84 -14.24 -10.41
C THR A 85 -12.64 -13.28 -10.49
N PRO A 86 -12.68 -12.28 -11.39
CA PRO A 86 -11.64 -11.26 -11.44
C PRO A 86 -11.46 -10.53 -10.10
N LEU A 87 -10.21 -10.30 -9.71
CA LEU A 87 -9.86 -9.51 -8.52
C LEU A 87 -10.07 -8.02 -8.81
N THR A 88 -11.07 -7.42 -8.18
CA THR A 88 -11.38 -5.98 -8.33
C THR A 88 -11.11 -5.26 -7.02
N THR A 89 -10.95 -3.93 -7.05
CA THR A 89 -10.82 -3.12 -5.83
C THR A 89 -11.98 -3.37 -4.85
N ALA A 90 -13.19 -3.56 -5.36
CA ALA A 90 -14.35 -3.85 -4.52
C ALA A 90 -14.28 -5.26 -3.88
N ALA A 91 -13.68 -6.24 -4.55
CA ALA A 91 -13.48 -7.58 -4.00
C ALA A 91 -12.37 -7.62 -2.94
N LEU A 92 -11.42 -6.69 -3.01
CA LEU A 92 -10.30 -6.56 -2.07
C LEU A 92 -10.61 -5.60 -0.91
N ALA A 93 -11.74 -4.90 -0.95
CA ALA A 93 -12.12 -3.95 0.09
C ALA A 93 -12.37 -4.68 1.43
N GLY A 94 -11.62 -4.32 2.47
CA GLY A 94 -11.70 -4.95 3.79
C GLY A 94 -11.12 -6.36 3.87
N VAL A 95 -10.33 -6.75 2.87
CA VAL A 95 -9.43 -7.91 2.96
C VAL A 95 -8.16 -7.45 3.68
N ASP A 96 -7.67 -8.24 4.61
CA ASP A 96 -6.39 -7.98 5.29
C ASP A 96 -5.25 -8.72 4.55
N LEU A 97 -5.51 -9.95 4.10
CA LEU A 97 -4.53 -10.80 3.40
C LEU A 97 -5.10 -11.38 2.11
N LEU A 98 -4.47 -11.07 0.98
CA LEU A 98 -4.69 -11.73 -0.30
C LEU A 98 -3.67 -12.86 -0.49
N ILE A 99 -4.16 -14.09 -0.62
CA ILE A 99 -3.33 -15.27 -0.94
C ILE A 99 -3.52 -15.63 -2.40
N VAL A 100 -2.44 -15.55 -3.18
CA VAL A 100 -2.39 -16.03 -4.56
C VAL A 100 -1.53 -17.27 -4.62
N THR A 101 -2.08 -18.35 -5.13
CA THR A 101 -1.34 -19.59 -5.29
C THR A 101 -1.73 -20.33 -6.57
N THR A 102 -0.87 -21.26 -6.97
CA THR A 102 -1.10 -22.14 -8.12
C THR A 102 -0.54 -23.52 -7.81
N PHE A 103 -1.03 -24.53 -8.52
CA PHE A 103 -0.40 -25.84 -8.49
C PHE A 103 1.02 -25.77 -9.03
N TYR A 104 1.87 -26.70 -8.60
CA TYR A 104 3.19 -26.88 -9.17
C TYR A 104 3.14 -26.85 -10.71
N ASN A 105 4.00 -26.03 -11.29
CA ASN A 105 4.21 -25.93 -12.73
C ASN A 105 2.93 -25.53 -13.51
N SER A 106 2.15 -24.59 -12.96
CA SER A 106 0.92 -24.06 -13.55
C SER A 106 0.94 -22.53 -13.69
N SER A 107 0.31 -21.99 -14.73
CA SER A 107 0.29 -20.53 -14.98
C SER A 107 -0.54 -19.77 -13.95
N LEU A 108 -0.08 -18.57 -13.61
CA LEU A 108 -0.86 -17.54 -12.94
C LEU A 108 -1.11 -16.42 -13.94
N THR A 109 -2.37 -16.17 -14.27
CA THR A 109 -2.77 -15.16 -15.24
C THR A 109 -3.76 -14.19 -14.61
N PHE A 110 -3.46 -12.91 -14.74
CA PHE A 110 -4.28 -11.80 -14.30
C PHE A 110 -4.41 -10.80 -15.45
N THR A 111 -5.57 -10.16 -15.54
CA THR A 111 -5.76 -9.02 -16.44
C THR A 111 -5.09 -7.76 -15.88
N ASN A 112 -4.78 -6.78 -16.73
CA ASN A 112 -4.19 -5.52 -16.28
C ASN A 112 -5.02 -4.81 -15.20
N SER A 113 -6.36 -4.92 -15.25
CA SER A 113 -7.24 -4.38 -14.21
C SER A 113 -7.11 -5.09 -12.87
N GLU A 114 -6.86 -6.40 -12.88
CA GLU A 114 -6.63 -7.17 -11.65
C GLU A 114 -5.26 -6.86 -11.05
N LEU A 115 -4.23 -6.76 -11.91
CA LEU A 115 -2.89 -6.35 -11.50
C LEU A 115 -2.90 -4.95 -10.87
N ALA A 116 -3.63 -4.00 -11.46
CA ALA A 116 -3.81 -2.68 -10.88
C ALA A 116 -4.54 -2.73 -9.52
N ALA A 117 -5.59 -3.54 -9.39
CA ALA A 117 -6.31 -3.69 -8.12
C ALA A 117 -5.44 -4.33 -7.03
N MET A 118 -4.64 -5.34 -7.36
CA MET A 118 -3.69 -5.98 -6.44
C MET A 118 -2.56 -5.03 -6.03
N HIS A 119 -2.05 -4.24 -6.99
CA HIS A 119 -1.07 -3.19 -6.72
C HIS A 119 -1.64 -2.14 -5.76
N ASP A 120 -2.84 -1.62 -6.02
CA ASP A 120 -3.49 -0.63 -5.15
C ASP A 120 -3.79 -1.19 -3.75
N PHE A 121 -4.19 -2.47 -3.67
CA PHE A 121 -4.38 -3.18 -2.41
C PHE A 121 -3.09 -3.25 -1.57
N LEU A 122 -1.99 -3.69 -2.19
CA LEU A 122 -0.66 -3.74 -1.55
C LEU A 122 -0.16 -2.37 -1.08
N HIS A 123 -0.51 -1.29 -1.79
CA HIS A 123 -0.13 0.07 -1.43
C HIS A 123 -1.15 0.76 -0.52
N GLY A 124 -2.28 0.10 -0.24
CA GLY A 124 -3.40 0.60 0.54
C GLY A 124 -3.30 0.28 2.03
N ASP A 125 -2.70 -0.87 2.38
CA ASP A 125 -2.50 -1.46 3.72
C ASP A 125 -2.65 -2.99 3.71
N GLY A 126 -3.15 -3.58 2.61
CA GLY A 126 -3.35 -5.01 2.50
C GLY A 126 -2.07 -5.81 2.23
N ASP A 127 -1.94 -6.97 2.85
CA ASP A 127 -0.81 -7.88 2.66
C ASP A 127 -1.07 -8.89 1.54
N LEU A 128 -0.03 -9.24 0.78
CA LEU A 128 -0.11 -10.24 -0.30
C LEU A 128 0.87 -11.39 -0.06
N LEU A 129 0.34 -12.62 -0.07
CA LEU A 129 1.12 -13.84 -0.09
C LEU A 129 1.04 -14.50 -1.47
N LEU A 130 2.19 -14.63 -2.16
CA LEU A 130 2.32 -15.41 -3.38
C LEU A 130 3.03 -16.73 -3.09
N VAL A 131 2.37 -17.85 -3.37
CA VAL A 131 2.98 -19.19 -3.31
C VAL A 131 2.95 -19.86 -4.68
N ALA A 132 4.12 -20.01 -5.31
CA ALA A 132 4.24 -20.61 -6.64
C ALA A 132 5.59 -21.32 -6.83
N GLU A 133 5.62 -22.33 -7.69
CA GLU A 133 6.83 -23.08 -8.02
C GLU A 133 6.66 -23.64 -9.44
N ALA A 134 7.73 -23.64 -10.24
CA ALA A 134 7.70 -24.22 -11.58
C ALA A 134 9.07 -24.74 -12.04
N THR A 135 9.04 -25.69 -12.97
CA THR A 135 10.24 -26.08 -13.75
C THR A 135 10.27 -25.43 -15.12
N ASN A 136 9.12 -25.02 -15.66
CA ASN A 136 9.05 -24.37 -16.97
C ASN A 136 9.52 -22.91 -16.89
N SER A 137 10.52 -22.55 -17.69
CA SER A 137 11.08 -21.19 -17.71
C SER A 137 10.07 -20.11 -18.09
N TRP A 138 9.14 -20.39 -19.00
CA TRP A 138 8.10 -19.44 -19.40
C TRP A 138 7.09 -19.16 -18.27
N LEU A 139 6.83 -20.15 -17.40
CA LEU A 139 6.01 -19.94 -16.20
C LEU A 139 6.72 -19.05 -15.19
N LEU A 140 8.02 -19.30 -14.96
CA LEU A 140 8.84 -18.45 -14.09
C LEU A 140 8.93 -17.01 -14.62
N SER A 141 9.00 -16.81 -15.95
CA SER A 141 8.89 -15.49 -16.56
C SER A 141 7.56 -14.82 -16.20
N GLY A 142 6.44 -15.54 -16.36
CA GLY A 142 5.12 -15.02 -15.99
C GLY A 142 4.99 -14.66 -14.51
N TYR A 143 5.56 -15.45 -13.59
CA TYR A 143 5.59 -15.09 -12.17
C TYR A 143 6.45 -13.85 -11.90
N ASN A 144 7.58 -13.72 -12.60
CA ASN A 144 8.46 -12.55 -12.49
C ASN A 144 7.83 -11.29 -13.09
N GLU A 145 7.05 -11.41 -14.16
CA GLU A 145 6.25 -10.33 -14.77
C GLU A 145 5.16 -9.87 -13.78
N LEU A 146 4.39 -10.81 -13.20
CA LEU A 146 3.42 -10.52 -12.13
C LEU A 146 4.07 -9.75 -10.96
N LEU A 147 5.23 -10.22 -10.46
CA LEU A 147 5.95 -9.54 -9.38
C LEU A 147 6.45 -8.15 -9.81
N ALA A 148 6.91 -7.99 -11.04
CA ALA A 148 7.34 -6.70 -11.58
C ALA A 148 6.16 -5.72 -11.71
N ASP A 149 5.00 -6.18 -12.17
CA ASP A 149 3.79 -5.36 -12.32
C ASP A 149 3.26 -4.88 -10.95
N MET A 150 3.51 -5.62 -9.88
CA MET A 150 3.24 -5.20 -8.50
C MET A 150 4.31 -4.27 -7.92
N GLY A 151 5.37 -3.93 -8.66
CA GLY A 151 6.47 -3.09 -8.19
C GLY A 151 7.49 -3.84 -7.31
N SER A 152 7.43 -5.16 -7.26
CA SER A 152 8.37 -5.96 -6.47
C SER A 152 9.75 -6.03 -7.11
N THR A 153 10.78 -6.12 -6.27
CA THR A 153 12.15 -6.50 -6.65
C THR A 153 12.38 -8.00 -6.60
N ILE A 154 11.42 -8.75 -6.03
CA ILE A 154 11.54 -10.20 -5.83
C ILE A 154 11.49 -10.91 -7.19
N ARG A 155 12.39 -11.87 -7.43
CA ARG A 155 12.42 -12.66 -8.66
C ARG A 155 12.73 -14.12 -8.38
N TYR A 156 12.06 -15.00 -9.12
CA TYR A 156 12.34 -16.42 -9.21
C TYR A 156 13.57 -16.68 -10.09
N SER A 157 14.49 -17.50 -9.58
CA SER A 157 15.55 -18.12 -10.35
C SER A 157 15.02 -19.22 -11.27
N ALA A 158 15.68 -19.45 -12.40
CA ALA A 158 15.46 -20.63 -13.23
C ALA A 158 15.98 -21.93 -12.60
N GLN A 159 16.84 -21.83 -11.58
CA GLN A 159 17.30 -22.98 -10.80
C GLN A 159 16.13 -23.59 -10.01
N ARG A 160 16.18 -24.90 -9.81
CA ARG A 160 15.31 -25.61 -8.86
C ARG A 160 16.16 -26.40 -7.87
N ASN A 161 15.88 -26.23 -6.59
CA ASN A 161 16.55 -26.95 -5.52
C ASN A 161 15.67 -28.11 -5.05
N PHE A 162 16.18 -29.34 -5.17
CA PHE A 162 15.50 -30.57 -4.78
C PHE A 162 15.99 -31.01 -3.40
N SER A 163 15.45 -30.43 -2.34
CA SER A 163 15.82 -30.83 -0.98
C SER A 163 14.66 -30.64 -0.04
N ASN A 164 14.32 -31.66 0.75
CA ASN A 164 13.44 -31.50 1.90
C ASN A 164 14.31 -31.14 3.11
N VAL A 165 14.18 -29.91 3.60
CA VAL A 165 14.99 -29.36 4.68
C VAL A 165 14.11 -28.67 5.70
N VAL A 166 14.33 -29.00 6.97
CA VAL A 166 13.80 -28.22 8.09
C VAL A 166 14.85 -27.17 8.45
N VAL A 167 14.52 -25.90 8.24
CA VAL A 167 15.38 -24.76 8.55
C VAL A 167 15.06 -24.29 9.96
N THR A 168 16.03 -24.40 10.87
CA THR A 168 15.87 -24.01 12.30
C THR A 168 16.54 -22.69 12.66
N ASN A 169 17.47 -22.22 11.82
CA ASN A 169 18.16 -20.94 12.01
C ASN A 169 17.49 -19.88 11.12
N LEU A 170 16.28 -19.47 11.49
CA LEU A 170 15.55 -18.45 10.76
C LEU A 170 16.06 -17.05 11.14
N PRO A 171 16.29 -16.14 10.17
CA PRO A 171 16.47 -14.72 10.46
C PRO A 171 15.27 -14.18 11.26
N ASP A 172 15.49 -13.19 12.12
CA ASP A 172 14.41 -12.52 12.84
C ASP A 172 13.78 -11.46 11.91
N THR A 173 12.63 -11.79 11.33
CA THR A 173 11.86 -10.93 10.42
C THR A 173 10.41 -10.87 10.90
N GLY A 174 9.60 -9.97 10.33
CA GLY A 174 8.16 -9.88 10.67
C GLY A 174 7.41 -11.22 10.57
N ILE A 175 7.82 -12.11 9.65
CA ILE A 175 7.13 -13.39 9.44
C ILE A 175 7.77 -14.58 10.15
N THR A 176 9.01 -14.45 10.63
CA THR A 176 9.77 -15.54 11.27
C THR A 176 10.08 -15.29 12.74
N ALA A 177 9.73 -14.12 13.28
CA ALA A 177 9.85 -13.81 14.70
C ALA A 177 9.13 -14.85 15.56
N GLY A 178 9.85 -15.44 16.51
CA GLY A 178 9.33 -16.47 17.41
C GLY A 178 9.07 -17.85 16.78
N VAL A 179 9.36 -18.03 15.48
CA VAL A 179 9.19 -19.31 14.78
C VAL A 179 10.42 -20.20 14.97
N ALA A 180 10.22 -21.42 15.48
CA ALA A 180 11.31 -22.35 15.74
C ALA A 180 11.91 -22.99 14.48
N SER A 181 11.08 -23.22 13.45
CA SER A 181 11.52 -23.84 12.20
C SER A 181 10.56 -23.60 11.05
N PHE A 182 11.07 -23.73 9.83
CA PHE A 182 10.27 -23.79 8.60
C PHE A 182 10.71 -24.98 7.75
N THR A 183 9.76 -25.76 7.24
CA THR A 183 10.02 -26.88 6.35
C THR A 183 9.91 -26.41 4.91
N VAL A 184 11.01 -26.53 4.16
CA VAL A 184 11.09 -26.28 2.72
C VAL A 184 11.26 -27.61 2.00
N ASN A 185 10.48 -27.84 0.97
CA ASN A 185 10.66 -28.96 0.05
C ASN A 185 11.33 -28.49 -1.24
N THR A 186 10.78 -28.83 -2.40
CA THR A 186 11.36 -28.39 -3.66
C THR A 186 10.99 -26.95 -3.92
N PHE A 187 11.95 -26.12 -4.33
CA PHE A 187 11.70 -24.70 -4.54
C PHE A 187 12.60 -24.10 -5.62
N ASN A 188 12.16 -22.97 -6.18
CA ASN A 188 12.98 -22.13 -7.05
C ASN A 188 13.62 -21.02 -6.19
N PRO A 189 14.96 -20.88 -6.14
CA PRO A 189 15.59 -19.82 -5.33
C PRO A 189 15.07 -18.44 -5.69
N LEU A 190 14.86 -17.61 -4.67
CA LEU A 190 14.39 -16.23 -4.81
C LEU A 190 15.56 -15.24 -4.71
N PHE A 191 15.43 -14.12 -5.40
CA PHE A 191 16.32 -12.95 -5.30
C PHE A 191 15.49 -11.70 -5.01
N GLY A 192 16.11 -10.65 -4.48
CA GLY A 192 15.40 -9.42 -4.11
C GLY A 192 14.62 -9.56 -2.79
N GLY A 193 14.07 -8.45 -2.31
CA GLY A 193 13.46 -8.36 -0.99
C GLY A 193 14.42 -8.65 0.17
N THR A 194 13.84 -8.88 1.35
CA THR A 194 14.51 -9.32 2.58
C THR A 194 14.31 -10.83 2.75
N PRO A 195 15.38 -11.64 2.70
CA PRO A 195 15.28 -13.09 2.90
C PRO A 195 14.72 -13.45 4.29
N ALA A 196 13.71 -14.31 4.32
CA ALA A 196 13.10 -14.80 5.57
C ALA A 196 13.38 -16.29 5.82
N VAL A 197 13.58 -17.10 4.77
CA VAL A 197 13.99 -18.50 4.90
C VAL A 197 15.11 -18.78 3.91
N VAL A 198 16.29 -19.15 4.44
CA VAL A 198 17.49 -19.45 3.66
C VAL A 198 17.96 -20.87 3.98
N THR A 199 18.18 -21.67 2.94
CA THR A 199 18.70 -23.04 3.06
C THR A 199 19.70 -23.32 1.94
N ASN A 200 20.81 -23.98 2.25
CA ASN A 200 21.89 -24.26 1.28
C ASN A 200 22.36 -23.01 0.49
N ASN A 201 22.43 -21.85 1.15
CA ASN A 201 22.73 -20.54 0.55
C ASN A 201 21.73 -20.07 -0.54
N LEU A 202 20.51 -20.61 -0.53
CA LEU A 202 19.43 -20.27 -1.45
C LEU A 202 18.22 -19.78 -0.65
N VAL A 203 17.54 -18.75 -1.14
CA VAL A 203 16.37 -18.16 -0.48
C VAL A 203 15.10 -18.87 -0.96
N ALA A 204 14.31 -19.40 -0.04
CA ALA A 204 13.02 -20.06 -0.33
C ALA A 204 11.81 -19.16 -0.01
N VAL A 205 11.98 -18.23 0.94
CA VAL A 205 10.98 -17.24 1.31
C VAL A 205 11.65 -15.88 1.39
N THR A 206 11.04 -14.88 0.75
CA THR A 206 11.47 -13.48 0.83
C THR A 206 10.27 -12.58 1.04
N VAL A 207 10.50 -11.47 1.72
CA VAL A 207 9.49 -10.48 2.10
C VAL A 207 9.92 -9.13 1.55
N GLN A 208 8.98 -8.34 1.07
CA GLN A 208 9.22 -6.96 0.68
C GLN A 208 8.10 -6.08 1.21
N ASP A 209 8.48 -5.12 2.05
CA ASP A 209 7.61 -4.01 2.41
C ASP A 209 7.39 -3.16 1.15
N MET A 210 6.15 -2.95 0.79
CA MET A 210 5.83 -2.07 -0.32
C MET A 210 6.05 -0.63 0.15
N THR A 211 6.40 0.27 -0.76
CA THR A 211 6.53 1.70 -0.40
C THR A 211 5.30 2.39 -0.95
N PRO A 212 4.48 3.09 -0.13
CA PRO A 212 3.32 3.79 -0.64
C PRO A 212 3.76 4.69 -1.79
N PRO A 213 2.99 4.82 -2.88
CA PRO A 213 3.31 5.79 -3.91
C PRO A 213 3.44 7.15 -3.23
N VAL A 214 4.55 7.85 -3.50
CA VAL A 214 4.79 9.17 -2.92
C VAL A 214 3.67 10.08 -3.38
N VAL A 215 2.67 10.29 -2.52
CA VAL A 215 1.56 11.20 -2.80
C VAL A 215 2.17 12.59 -2.77
N THR A 216 2.50 13.11 -3.95
CA THR A 216 2.91 14.51 -4.06
C THR A 216 1.70 15.33 -3.65
N PRO A 217 1.79 16.15 -2.58
CA PRO A 217 0.65 16.94 -2.12
C PRO A 217 0.09 17.71 -3.30
N ALA A 218 -1.24 17.62 -3.49
CA ALA A 218 -1.89 18.48 -4.48
C ALA A 218 -1.44 19.92 -4.23
N PRO A 219 -1.08 20.70 -5.27
CA PRO A 219 -0.67 22.08 -5.10
C PRO A 219 -1.72 22.79 -4.23
N ILE A 220 -1.29 23.34 -3.09
CA ILE A 220 -2.20 24.08 -2.22
C ILE A 220 -2.81 25.18 -3.10
N PRO A 221 -4.14 25.21 -3.30
CA PRO A 221 -4.75 26.24 -4.10
C PRO A 221 -4.37 27.56 -3.47
N VAL A 222 -3.54 28.32 -4.18
CA VAL A 222 -3.06 29.58 -3.63
C VAL A 222 -4.30 30.48 -3.51
N PRO A 223 -4.67 30.95 -2.31
CA PRO A 223 -5.88 31.72 -2.14
C PRO A 223 -5.86 32.88 -3.12
N ALA A 224 -6.97 33.17 -3.81
CA ALA A 224 -7.07 34.21 -4.84
C ALA A 224 -6.71 35.65 -4.35
N ALA A 225 -6.22 35.80 -3.12
CA ALA A 225 -5.73 37.02 -2.49
C ALA A 225 -4.54 37.68 -3.21
N HIS A 226 -3.87 37.04 -4.18
CA HIS A 226 -2.83 37.72 -4.99
C HIS A 226 -3.37 38.90 -5.79
N TRP A 227 -4.64 38.85 -6.22
CA TRP A 227 -5.28 39.98 -6.88
C TRP A 227 -5.49 41.17 -5.94
N ALA A 228 -5.65 40.93 -4.64
CA ALA A 228 -5.80 41.99 -3.65
C ALA A 228 -4.47 42.74 -3.37
N LEU A 229 -3.32 42.05 -3.46
CA LEU A 229 -2.00 42.69 -3.33
C LEU A 229 -1.58 43.43 -4.62
N GLY A 230 -1.96 42.94 -5.80
CA GLY A 230 -1.74 43.65 -7.06
C GLY A 230 -2.57 44.94 -7.21
N GLY A 231 -3.82 44.94 -6.73
CA GLY A 231 -4.68 46.13 -6.73
C GLY A 231 -4.21 47.24 -5.77
N GLY A 232 -3.62 46.88 -4.62
CA GLY A 232 -3.13 47.84 -3.63
C GLY A 232 -1.96 48.71 -4.12
N LEU A 233 -1.08 48.17 -4.97
CA LEU A 233 0.08 48.90 -5.50
C LEU A 233 -0.30 49.88 -6.62
N LEU A 234 -1.38 49.65 -7.37
CA LEU A 234 -1.87 50.58 -8.40
C LEU A 234 -2.58 51.81 -7.80
N CYS A 235 -3.26 51.67 -6.64
CA CYS A 235 -3.91 52.79 -5.97
C CYS A 235 -2.92 53.79 -5.33
N LEU A 236 -1.73 53.34 -4.90
CA LEU A 236 -0.68 54.23 -4.36
C LEU A 236 0.01 55.08 -5.45
N GLY A 237 0.06 54.61 -6.70
CA GLY A 237 0.58 55.38 -7.84
C GLY A 237 -0.35 56.51 -8.29
N ALA A 238 -1.67 56.31 -8.20
CA ALA A 238 -2.66 57.29 -8.63
C ALA A 238 -2.79 58.48 -7.65
N LEU A 239 -2.58 58.29 -6.35
CA LEU A 239 -2.64 59.40 -5.37
C LEU A 239 -1.47 60.39 -5.48
N ARG A 240 -0.30 59.99 -6.00
CA ARG A 240 0.83 60.91 -6.18
C ARG A 240 0.64 61.91 -7.33
N ARG A 241 -0.27 61.67 -8.28
CA ARG A 241 -0.54 62.59 -9.40
C ARG A 241 -1.56 63.69 -9.09
N LEU A 242 -2.28 63.62 -7.97
CA LEU A 242 -3.31 64.60 -7.60
C LEU A 242 -2.81 65.77 -6.74
N VAL A 243 -1.60 65.69 -6.16
CA VAL A 243 -1.08 66.73 -5.23
C VAL A 243 -0.10 67.71 -5.91
N GLY A 244 0.23 67.53 -7.20
CA GLY A 244 1.28 68.30 -7.89
C GLY A 244 0.85 69.43 -8.83
N ARG A 245 -0.45 69.73 -9.00
CA ARG A 245 -0.89 70.80 -9.92
C ARG A 245 -0.83 72.17 -9.22
N LYS A 246 0.31 72.87 -9.37
CA LYS A 246 0.38 74.31 -9.08
C LYS A 246 -0.57 75.07 -10.01
N PRO A 247 -1.39 76.01 -9.48
CA PRO A 247 -2.24 76.85 -10.30
C PRO A 247 -1.38 77.79 -11.16
N LYS A 248 -1.66 77.85 -12.47
CA LYS A 248 -1.10 78.87 -13.37
C LYS A 248 -1.63 80.23 -12.90
N LEU A 249 -0.74 81.09 -12.40
CA LEU A 249 -1.04 82.51 -12.19
C LEU A 249 -1.42 83.15 -13.53
N GLY A 250 -2.53 83.89 -13.53
CA GLY A 250 -3.05 84.62 -14.68
C GLY A 250 -2.06 85.67 -15.17
N ALA A 251 -1.97 85.80 -16.50
CA ALA A 251 -1.25 86.87 -17.15
C ALA A 251 -2.04 88.19 -17.03
N PRO A 252 -1.36 89.33 -16.80
CA PRO A 252 -2.02 90.63 -16.67
C PRO A 252 -2.50 91.16 -18.03
N THR A 253 -3.76 91.58 -18.05
CA THR A 253 -4.39 92.37 -19.11
C THR A 253 -3.70 93.73 -19.21
N ARG A 254 -2.99 93.97 -20.31
CA ARG A 254 -2.38 95.26 -20.63
C ARG A 254 -3.44 96.16 -21.28
N ARG A 255 -3.84 97.22 -20.58
CA ARG A 255 -4.56 98.36 -21.17
C ARG A 255 -3.53 99.37 -21.67
N SER A 256 -3.56 99.64 -22.97
CA SER A 256 -3.27 100.93 -23.62
C SER A 256 -3.53 100.76 -25.11
#